data_AF-A0A2E2N388-F1
#
_entry.id   AF-A0A2E2N388-F1
#
_cell.length_a   1.000
_cell.length_b   1.000
_cell.length_c   1.000
_cell.angle_alpha   90.00
_cell.angle_beta   90.00
_cell.angle_gamma   90.00
#
_symmetry.space_group_name_H-M   'P 1'
#
loop_
_entity.id
_entity.type
_entity.pdbx_description
1 polymer ?
#
loop_
_entity_poly.entity_id
_entity_poly.type
_entity_poly.pdbx_seq_one_letter_code
_entity_poly.pdbx_strand_id
1 'polypeptide(L)'
;MSDDSRSIQNLARRHFLRNSAVTGVAGAGLASGVVGGVGTSALLGSRNARASEGDATVAPGELDEYYGFWSGGHSGEVRVLGIPSMRELMRIPVFNIDSATGWGITNESRHILGESARFHNGDAHHPHASLTDGRYDGKYLFINDKANTRVARIRLDIMKTDKVTSIPNVQAIHGLRLQKVPYTKYVFANAEFPIPQVNDGRDLEHPENYYTMFNAIDAETMEVAWQVIVDGNLDNTDADYTGRFVASTCYNSEKGMTLADSMRAERDWVVVYDVEAIEAAVEKGQFETLGDSPVPVLDGRKDSPLTRYIPVPKNPHGLNSSPDGKYFIANGKLSPTVSIIAIDKLPALFADEIEPRDSVVAEPELGLGPLHTTFDGRGFAYPTLFIDSQVA
;
A
#
# COMPACT_ATOMS: atom_id res chain seq x y z
N MET A 1 -6.17 42.55 -38.59
CA MET A 1 -5.93 41.30 -39.34
C MET A 1 -5.24 40.38 -38.35
N SER A 2 -6.03 39.76 -37.49
CA SER A 2 -6.62 38.40 -37.58
C SER A 2 -5.78 37.44 -36.74
N ASP A 3 -6.14 37.38 -35.46
CA ASP A 3 -5.86 36.23 -34.60
C ASP A 3 -6.64 35.03 -35.12
N ASP A 4 -5.94 34.00 -35.59
CA ASP A 4 -6.53 32.71 -35.95
C ASP A 4 -5.89 31.62 -35.08
N SER A 5 -6.36 31.55 -33.82
CA SER A 5 -6.14 30.36 -32.99
C SER A 5 -7.18 29.31 -33.36
N ARG A 6 -6.79 28.36 -34.22
CA ARG A 6 -7.61 27.20 -34.58
C ARG A 6 -7.77 26.26 -33.38
N SER A 7 -8.79 26.49 -32.56
CA SER A 7 -9.30 25.47 -31.64
C SER A 7 -10.01 24.38 -32.44
N ILE A 8 -9.51 23.14 -32.40
CA ILE A 8 -10.20 21.98 -32.96
C ILE A 8 -11.29 21.58 -31.96
N GLN A 9 -12.49 22.14 -32.12
CA GLN A 9 -13.68 21.69 -31.41
C GLN A 9 -14.20 20.40 -32.05
N ASN A 10 -13.91 19.25 -31.45
CA ASN A 10 -14.44 17.96 -31.87
C ASN A 10 -15.92 17.79 -31.43
N LEU A 11 -16.81 18.57 -32.08
CA LEU A 11 -18.26 18.57 -31.88
C LEU A 11 -18.93 17.24 -32.28
N ALA A 12 -18.30 16.47 -33.16
CA ALA A 12 -18.83 15.21 -33.68
C ALA A 12 -18.98 14.12 -32.59
N ARG A 13 -18.03 14.05 -31.64
CA ARG A 13 -18.05 13.01 -30.58
C ARG A 13 -19.13 13.26 -29.52
N ARG A 14 -19.39 14.53 -29.16
CA ARG A 14 -20.48 14.90 -28.23
C ARG A 14 -21.87 14.69 -28.84
N HIS A 15 -22.03 14.95 -30.15
CA HIS A 15 -23.27 14.67 -30.86
C HIS A 15 -23.54 13.17 -31.02
N PHE A 16 -22.50 12.35 -31.27
CA PHE A 16 -22.64 10.90 -31.36
C PHE A 16 -23.09 10.27 -30.04
N LEU A 17 -22.49 10.66 -28.91
CA LEU A 17 -22.87 10.16 -27.58
C LEU A 17 -24.28 10.61 -27.17
N ARG A 18 -24.66 11.85 -27.50
CA ARG A 18 -26.01 12.36 -27.23
C ARG A 18 -27.08 11.64 -28.07
N ASN A 19 -26.80 11.33 -29.33
CA ASN A 19 -27.75 10.63 -30.20
C ASN A 19 -27.85 9.13 -29.88
N SER A 20 -26.78 8.51 -29.36
CA SER A 20 -26.81 7.11 -28.90
C SER A 20 -27.72 6.95 -27.67
N ALA A 21 -27.70 7.92 -26.75
CA ALA A 21 -28.56 7.92 -25.56
C ALA A 21 -30.05 8.14 -25.88
N VAL A 22 -30.38 8.91 -26.92
CA VAL A 22 -31.77 9.17 -27.33
C VAL A 22 -32.34 8.01 -28.18
N THR A 23 -31.49 7.27 -28.89
CA THR A 23 -31.95 6.16 -29.76
C THR A 23 -32.21 4.86 -28.96
N GLY A 24 -31.59 4.69 -27.78
CA GLY A 24 -31.84 3.54 -26.89
C GLY A 24 -33.20 3.56 -26.18
N VAL A 25 -33.85 4.72 -26.06
CA VAL A 25 -35.16 4.86 -25.37
C VAL A 25 -36.35 4.70 -26.32
N ALA A 26 -36.16 4.84 -27.64
CA ALA A 26 -37.22 4.71 -28.63
C ALA A 26 -37.34 3.31 -29.28
N GLY A 27 -36.35 2.42 -29.06
CA GLY A 27 -36.29 1.10 -29.72
C GLY A 27 -36.97 -0.06 -28.98
N ALA A 28 -37.42 0.12 -27.73
CA ALA A 28 -38.00 -0.95 -26.90
C ALA A 28 -39.54 -1.08 -27.01
N GLY A 29 -40.17 -0.40 -27.97
CA GLY A 29 -41.63 -0.23 -28.02
C GLY A 29 -42.40 -1.14 -28.99
N LEU A 30 -41.76 -1.90 -29.88
CA LEU A 30 -42.49 -2.61 -30.95
C LEU A 30 -41.89 -4.00 -31.29
N ALA A 31 -42.03 -4.95 -30.37
CA ALA A 31 -41.97 -6.39 -30.69
C ALA A 31 -42.70 -7.21 -29.61
N SER A 32 -44.01 -6.98 -29.50
CA SER A 32 -44.92 -7.84 -28.72
C SER A 32 -45.20 -9.13 -29.49
N GLY A 33 -44.69 -10.27 -29.03
CA GLY A 33 -45.06 -11.57 -29.56
C GLY A 33 -44.23 -12.76 -29.06
N VAL A 34 -44.59 -13.29 -27.88
CA VAL A 34 -44.39 -14.69 -27.43
C VAL A 34 -42.94 -15.18 -27.28
N VAL A 35 -42.43 -15.23 -26.03
CA VAL A 35 -41.70 -16.35 -25.37
C VAL A 35 -41.28 -15.93 -23.94
N GLY A 36 -41.66 -16.71 -22.93
CA GLY A 36 -40.85 -16.96 -21.72
C GLY A 36 -40.92 -15.96 -20.54
N GLY A 37 -41.87 -16.18 -19.62
CA GLY A 37 -42.04 -15.43 -18.36
C GLY A 37 -41.00 -15.69 -17.26
N VAL A 38 -39.71 -15.56 -17.55
CA VAL A 38 -38.62 -15.65 -16.54
C VAL A 38 -37.78 -14.36 -16.46
N GLY A 39 -37.90 -13.44 -17.44
CA GLY A 39 -37.10 -12.21 -17.51
C GLY A 39 -37.67 -10.98 -16.79
N THR A 40 -38.93 -10.99 -16.38
CA THR A 40 -39.62 -9.76 -15.90
C THR A 40 -39.38 -9.42 -14.44
N SER A 41 -38.88 -10.34 -13.61
CA SER A 41 -38.60 -10.05 -12.19
C SER A 41 -37.22 -9.43 -11.93
N ALA A 42 -36.28 -9.53 -12.89
CA ALA A 42 -34.93 -8.97 -12.74
C ALA A 42 -34.84 -7.46 -13.10
N LEU A 43 -35.86 -6.92 -13.79
CA LEU A 43 -35.91 -5.51 -14.20
C LEU A 43 -36.60 -4.58 -13.17
N LEU A 44 -37.17 -5.12 -12.10
CA LEU A 44 -37.90 -4.36 -11.07
C LEU A 44 -37.05 -3.99 -9.85
N GLY A 45 -35.74 -4.28 -9.87
CA GLY A 45 -34.80 -4.01 -8.79
C GLY A 45 -33.73 -2.95 -9.11
N SER A 46 -33.89 -2.17 -10.18
CA SER A 46 -32.95 -1.06 -10.45
C SER A 46 -33.11 0.00 -9.36
N ARG A 47 -32.15 0.05 -8.43
CA ARG A 47 -32.00 1.20 -7.53
C ARG A 47 -31.89 2.46 -8.39
N ASN A 48 -32.68 3.48 -8.05
CA ASN A 48 -32.57 4.79 -8.70
C ASN A 48 -31.11 5.24 -8.70
N ALA A 49 -30.61 5.68 -9.86
CA ALA A 49 -29.29 6.30 -9.96
C ALA A 49 -29.24 7.49 -8.98
N ARG A 50 -28.35 7.43 -8.00
CA ARG A 50 -28.02 8.58 -7.15
C ARG A 50 -26.86 9.29 -7.82
N ALA A 51 -27.06 10.54 -8.21
CA ALA A 51 -25.95 11.38 -8.61
C ALA A 51 -25.01 11.56 -7.39
N SER A 52 -23.72 11.73 -7.65
CA SER A 52 -22.81 12.26 -6.65
C SER A 52 -23.20 13.70 -6.37
N GLU A 53 -24.00 13.92 -5.33
CA GLU A 53 -24.39 15.24 -4.87
C GLU A 53 -23.39 15.65 -3.77
N GLY A 54 -22.36 16.39 -4.15
CA GLY A 54 -21.39 16.97 -3.22
C GLY A 54 -20.72 18.16 -3.88
N ASP A 55 -20.88 19.35 -3.30
CA ASP A 55 -20.07 20.50 -3.65
C ASP A 55 -18.72 20.36 -2.93
N ALA A 56 -17.62 20.40 -3.68
CA ALA A 56 -16.27 20.35 -3.11
C ALA A 56 -15.77 21.74 -2.69
N THR A 57 -16.57 22.79 -2.94
CA THR A 57 -16.24 24.17 -2.59
C THR A 57 -16.33 24.35 -1.07
N VAL A 58 -15.27 24.92 -0.49
CA VAL A 58 -15.24 25.38 0.90
C VAL A 58 -14.97 26.88 0.90
N ALA A 59 -15.98 27.67 1.25
CA ALA A 59 -15.96 29.12 1.12
C ALA A 59 -15.06 29.79 2.20
N PRO A 60 -14.68 31.08 2.01
CA PRO A 60 -14.00 31.82 3.07
C PRO A 60 -14.82 31.84 4.37
N GLY A 61 -14.22 31.38 5.47
CA GLY A 61 -14.86 31.26 6.78
C GLY A 61 -15.42 29.87 7.09
N GLU A 62 -15.48 28.98 6.11
CA GLU A 62 -15.84 27.57 6.30
C GLU A 62 -14.60 26.71 6.55
N LEU A 63 -14.80 25.57 7.22
CA LEU A 63 -13.75 24.59 7.52
C LEU A 63 -13.91 23.35 6.64
N ASP A 64 -12.78 22.75 6.30
CA ASP A 64 -12.75 21.41 5.71
C ASP A 64 -13.25 20.35 6.71
N GLU A 65 -13.81 19.26 6.19
CA GLU A 65 -14.40 18.18 6.98
C GLU A 65 -13.35 17.15 7.42
N TYR A 66 -12.34 16.89 6.58
CA TYR A 66 -11.27 15.95 6.89
C TYR A 66 -9.90 16.58 6.73
N TYR A 67 -8.96 16.12 7.55
CA TYR A 67 -7.54 16.21 7.25
C TYR A 67 -7.15 15.03 6.36
N GLY A 68 -6.35 15.29 5.35
CA GLY A 68 -5.58 14.22 4.72
C GLY A 68 -4.09 14.50 4.79
N PHE A 69 -3.34 13.42 4.99
CA PHE A 69 -1.90 13.43 5.13
C PHE A 69 -1.29 12.86 3.86
N TRP A 70 -0.60 13.72 3.12
CA TRP A 70 0.01 13.38 1.84
C TRP A 70 1.50 13.11 2.00
N SER A 71 1.96 12.09 1.29
CA SER A 71 3.38 11.91 1.05
C SER A 71 3.91 13.10 0.22
N GLY A 72 5.11 13.57 0.56
CA GLY A 72 5.85 14.52 -0.27
C GLY A 72 6.62 13.87 -1.42
N GLY A 73 6.63 12.53 -1.54
CA GLY A 73 7.51 11.80 -2.43
C GLY A 73 8.97 12.18 -2.20
N HIS A 74 9.70 12.36 -3.30
CA HIS A 74 11.10 12.80 -3.34
C HIS A 74 11.38 14.19 -2.72
N SER A 75 10.35 14.95 -2.33
CA SER A 75 10.57 16.15 -1.52
C SER A 75 10.87 15.84 -0.05
N GLY A 76 10.61 14.62 0.42
CA GLY A 76 10.98 14.14 1.76
C GLY A 76 10.13 14.68 2.92
N GLU A 77 9.08 15.45 2.65
CA GLU A 77 8.17 16.01 3.67
C GLU A 77 6.85 15.23 3.77
N VAL A 78 6.02 15.57 4.76
CA VAL A 78 4.58 15.24 4.82
C VAL A 78 3.77 16.52 4.66
N ARG A 79 2.66 16.45 3.91
CA ARG A 79 1.75 17.58 3.70
C ARG A 79 0.40 17.32 4.37
N VAL A 80 -0.16 18.35 5.00
CA VAL A 80 -1.51 18.31 5.56
C VAL A 80 -2.43 19.08 4.64
N LEU A 81 -3.46 18.42 4.12
CA LEU A 81 -4.48 19.02 3.26
C LEU A 81 -5.84 19.03 3.95
N GLY A 82 -6.66 20.02 3.61
CA GLY A 82 -8.09 20.04 3.93
C GLY A 82 -8.91 19.38 2.83
N ILE A 83 -9.88 18.55 3.20
CA ILE A 83 -10.81 17.85 2.29
C ILE A 83 -12.25 18.28 2.62
N PRO A 84 -13.07 18.68 1.63
CA PRO A 84 -12.88 18.47 0.19
C PRO A 84 -12.19 19.62 -0.57
N SER A 85 -11.74 20.70 0.09
CA SER A 85 -11.18 21.85 -0.64
C SER A 85 -9.86 21.57 -1.37
N MET A 86 -9.15 20.52 -0.97
CA MET A 86 -7.83 20.11 -1.45
C MET A 86 -6.71 21.14 -1.21
N ARG A 87 -6.93 22.11 -0.32
CA ARG A 87 -5.92 23.13 0.02
C ARG A 87 -4.84 22.54 0.91
N GLU A 88 -3.57 22.83 0.62
CA GLU A 88 -2.46 22.53 1.52
C GLU A 88 -2.49 23.49 2.72
N LEU A 89 -2.68 22.93 3.91
CA LEU A 89 -2.78 23.67 5.17
C LEU A 89 -1.42 23.80 5.87
N MET A 90 -0.56 22.80 5.71
CA MET A 90 0.74 22.74 6.38
C MET A 90 1.72 21.80 5.68
N ARG A 91 3.02 22.08 5.85
CA ARG A 91 4.13 21.17 5.56
C ARG A 91 4.81 20.75 6.85
N ILE A 92 5.01 19.46 7.02
CA ILE A 92 5.72 18.85 8.14
C ILE A 92 7.06 18.34 7.61
N PRO A 93 8.18 18.98 7.96
CA PRO A 93 9.48 18.51 7.50
C PRO A 93 9.85 17.20 8.20
N VAL A 94 10.39 16.25 7.43
CA VAL A 94 10.72 14.90 7.90
C VAL A 94 12.14 14.53 7.50
N PHE A 95 12.37 14.28 6.21
CA PHE A 95 13.65 13.84 5.67
C PHE A 95 14.37 14.93 4.88
N ASN A 96 13.67 16.01 4.55
CA ASN A 96 14.22 17.18 3.87
C ASN A 96 14.92 18.13 4.85
N ILE A 97 15.75 19.02 4.32
CA ILE A 97 16.18 20.21 5.04
C ILE A 97 15.14 21.31 4.79
N ASP A 98 14.51 21.80 5.85
CA ASP A 98 13.52 22.87 5.74
C ASP A 98 14.11 24.21 6.17
N SER A 99 14.26 25.11 5.20
CA SER A 99 14.74 26.47 5.44
C SER A 99 13.80 27.30 6.30
N ALA A 100 12.49 27.04 6.30
CA ALA A 100 11.52 27.88 7.00
C ALA A 100 11.57 27.64 8.52
N THR A 101 11.55 26.38 8.93
CA THR A 101 11.58 26.00 10.36
C THR A 101 12.99 25.71 10.89
N GLY A 102 13.97 25.53 10.00
CA GLY A 102 15.33 25.09 10.36
C GLY A 102 15.44 23.59 10.63
N TRP A 103 14.42 22.78 10.31
CA TRP A 103 14.52 21.32 10.43
C TRP A 103 15.68 20.76 9.60
N GLY A 104 16.49 19.90 10.23
CA GLY A 104 17.76 19.39 9.69
C GLY A 104 18.98 20.26 10.04
N ILE A 105 18.76 21.47 10.55
CA ILE A 105 19.81 22.44 10.91
C ILE A 105 19.82 22.69 12.43
N THR A 106 18.65 22.84 13.05
CA THR A 106 18.52 23.05 14.50
C THR A 106 19.07 21.86 15.29
N ASN A 107 19.58 22.11 16.49
CA ASN A 107 20.13 21.05 17.34
C ASN A 107 19.07 19.99 17.68
N GLU A 108 17.82 20.41 17.88
CA GLU A 108 16.70 19.54 18.24
C GLU A 108 16.35 18.59 17.09
N SER A 109 16.23 19.10 15.86
CA SER A 109 15.93 18.26 14.69
C SER A 109 17.11 17.34 14.33
N ARG A 110 18.34 17.82 14.44
CA ARG A 110 19.55 17.00 14.25
C ARG A 110 19.67 15.90 15.29
N HIS A 111 19.25 16.16 16.53
CA HIS A 111 19.17 15.14 17.57
C HIS A 111 18.14 14.06 17.22
N ILE A 112 16.95 14.44 16.73
CA ILE A 112 15.91 13.49 16.29
C ILE A 112 16.38 12.65 15.08
N LEU A 113 17.07 13.28 14.12
CA LEU A 113 17.61 12.60 12.93
C LEU A 113 18.78 11.66 13.25
N GLY A 114 19.46 11.86 14.38
CA GLY A 114 20.63 11.08 14.79
C GLY A 114 21.72 11.08 13.73
N GLU A 115 22.30 9.91 13.44
CA GLU A 115 23.31 9.75 12.40
C GLU A 115 22.81 10.12 11.00
N SER A 116 21.50 10.02 10.77
CA SER A 116 20.89 10.35 9.47
C SER A 116 20.83 11.85 9.19
N ALA A 117 21.20 12.71 10.16
CA ALA A 117 21.33 14.16 9.98
C ALA A 117 22.39 14.57 8.94
N ARG A 118 23.19 13.62 8.44
CA ARG A 118 24.11 13.80 7.30
C ARG A 118 23.42 13.81 5.94
N PHE A 119 22.20 13.27 5.85
CA PHE A 119 21.43 13.22 4.60
C PHE A 119 20.59 14.48 4.46
N HIS A 120 20.58 15.05 3.26
CA HIS A 120 19.81 16.26 2.93
C HIS A 120 18.61 15.95 2.02
N ASN A 121 18.28 14.68 1.84
CA ASN A 121 17.18 14.20 1.02
C ASN A 121 16.41 13.08 1.73
N GLY A 122 15.24 12.80 1.19
CA GLY A 122 14.50 11.57 1.42
C GLY A 122 13.43 11.41 0.35
N ASP A 123 12.86 10.22 0.29
CA ASP A 123 11.77 9.88 -0.60
C ASP A 123 10.65 9.23 0.21
N ALA A 124 9.63 10.03 0.52
CA ALA A 124 8.57 9.68 1.46
C ALA A 124 7.36 9.08 0.73
N HIS A 125 6.92 7.86 1.05
CA HIS A 125 5.87 7.17 0.26
C HIS A 125 4.54 7.02 1.00
N HIS A 126 4.53 6.37 2.17
CA HIS A 126 3.30 5.83 2.76
C HIS A 126 2.97 6.44 4.14
N PRO A 127 2.30 7.60 4.21
CA PRO A 127 1.81 8.15 5.47
C PRO A 127 0.60 7.37 6.01
N HIS A 128 0.70 6.86 7.24
CA HIS A 128 -0.42 6.19 7.91
C HIS A 128 -0.55 6.61 9.37
N ALA A 129 -1.80 6.89 9.80
CA ALA A 129 -2.10 7.30 11.16
C ALA A 129 -2.38 6.09 12.05
N SER A 130 -1.93 6.15 13.30
CA SER A 130 -2.12 5.11 14.32
C SER A 130 -3.59 4.76 14.54
N LEU A 131 -3.83 3.50 14.88
CA LEU A 131 -5.15 2.94 15.10
C LEU A 131 -5.29 2.34 16.49
N THR A 132 -6.52 2.39 17.00
CA THR A 132 -7.01 1.61 18.14
C THR A 132 -8.33 0.97 17.73
N ASP A 133 -8.48 -0.34 17.93
CA ASP A 133 -9.66 -1.13 17.51
C ASP A 133 -10.08 -0.87 16.05
N GLY A 134 -9.09 -0.86 15.14
CA GLY A 134 -9.32 -0.66 13.71
C GLY A 134 -9.76 0.76 13.31
N ARG A 135 -9.71 1.74 14.22
CA ARG A 135 -10.07 3.15 13.95
C ARG A 135 -8.90 4.07 14.25
N TYR A 136 -8.75 5.14 13.47
CA TYR A 136 -7.71 6.12 13.71
C TYR A 136 -7.88 6.78 15.10
N ASP A 137 -6.81 6.80 15.89
CA ASP A 137 -6.81 7.37 17.25
C ASP A 137 -6.22 8.80 17.31
N GLY A 138 -5.63 9.27 16.22
CA GLY A 138 -5.10 10.63 16.11
C GLY A 138 -3.83 10.90 16.92
N LYS A 139 -3.12 9.86 17.39
CA LYS A 139 -1.89 10.02 18.18
C LYS A 139 -0.66 10.29 17.32
N TYR A 140 -0.39 9.40 16.37
CA TYR A 140 0.80 9.42 15.53
C TYR A 140 0.47 9.28 14.04
N LEU A 141 1.38 9.78 13.22
CA LEU A 141 1.48 9.46 11.80
C LEU A 141 2.87 8.87 11.53
N PHE A 142 2.94 7.77 10.81
CA PHE A 142 4.19 7.12 10.43
C PHE A 142 4.42 7.27 8.94
N ILE A 143 5.68 7.40 8.52
CA ILE A 143 6.06 7.47 7.11
C ILE A 143 7.46 6.90 6.88
N ASN A 144 7.65 6.22 5.75
CA ASN A 144 8.95 5.67 5.36
C ASN A 144 9.78 6.67 4.55
N ASP A 145 11.10 6.43 4.51
CA ASP A 145 12.03 6.98 3.52
C ASP A 145 12.65 5.84 2.72
N LYS A 146 12.30 5.78 1.43
CA LYS A 146 12.84 4.80 0.50
C LYS A 146 14.29 5.10 0.10
N ALA A 147 14.69 6.36 0.07
CA ALA A 147 16.02 6.73 -0.43
C ALA A 147 17.13 6.31 0.53
N ASN A 148 16.94 6.47 1.84
CA ASN A 148 17.98 6.23 2.84
C ASN A 148 17.57 5.24 3.94
N THR A 149 16.56 4.40 3.68
CA THR A 149 16.15 3.27 4.53
C THR A 149 15.78 3.68 5.96
N ARG A 150 14.80 4.58 6.09
CA ARG A 150 14.34 5.09 7.40
C ARG A 150 12.84 4.97 7.56
N VAL A 151 12.38 5.01 8.81
CA VAL A 151 10.97 5.22 9.18
C VAL A 151 10.92 6.37 10.17
N ALA A 152 9.98 7.28 9.98
CA ALA A 152 9.75 8.43 10.86
C ALA A 152 8.37 8.36 11.51
N ARG A 153 8.27 8.92 12.71
CA ARG A 153 7.03 9.18 13.43
C ARG A 153 6.82 10.67 13.58
N ILE A 154 5.61 11.11 13.30
CA ILE A 154 5.09 12.45 13.48
C ILE A 154 4.05 12.41 14.59
N ARG A 155 4.20 13.30 15.55
CA ARG A 155 3.19 13.56 16.58
C ARG A 155 2.10 14.47 16.02
N LEU A 156 0.85 14.00 16.05
CA LEU A 156 -0.27 14.72 15.45
C LEU A 156 -0.79 15.87 16.33
N ASP A 157 -0.48 15.87 17.62
CA ASP A 157 -0.83 16.98 18.53
C ASP A 157 0.01 18.25 18.29
N ILE A 158 1.26 18.09 17.82
CA ILE A 158 2.17 19.20 17.49
C ILE A 158 2.52 19.30 15.99
N MET A 159 2.06 18.35 15.17
CA MET A 159 2.34 18.26 13.73
C MET A 159 3.84 18.36 13.40
N LYS A 160 4.67 17.62 14.15
CA LYS A 160 6.13 17.54 13.95
C LYS A 160 6.65 16.12 14.10
N THR A 161 7.67 15.82 13.31
CA THR A 161 8.47 14.61 13.43
C THR A 161 9.16 14.59 14.79
N ASP A 162 8.98 13.51 15.55
CA ASP A 162 9.56 13.36 16.89
C ASP A 162 10.55 12.20 17.00
N LYS A 163 10.51 11.25 16.06
CA LYS A 163 11.42 10.11 15.97
C LYS A 163 11.74 9.78 14.51
N VAL A 164 12.99 9.40 14.26
CA VAL A 164 13.45 8.81 12.99
C VAL A 164 14.35 7.63 13.31
N THR A 165 14.08 6.49 12.67
CA THR A 165 14.79 5.23 12.87
C THR A 165 15.35 4.76 11.54
N SER A 166 16.67 4.57 11.48
CA SER A 166 17.32 3.87 10.37
C SER A 166 17.11 2.36 10.55
N ILE A 167 16.60 1.68 9.52
CA ILE A 167 16.32 0.24 9.60
C ILE A 167 17.61 -0.51 9.24
N PRO A 168 18.16 -1.34 10.15
CA PRO A 168 19.42 -2.02 9.91
C PRO A 168 19.25 -3.17 8.91
N ASN A 169 20.37 -3.65 8.37
CA ASN A 169 20.44 -4.83 7.52
C ASN A 169 19.63 -4.74 6.22
N VAL A 170 19.07 -3.60 5.82
CA VAL A 170 18.19 -3.55 4.64
C VAL A 170 18.42 -2.33 3.77
N GLN A 171 17.86 -2.34 2.56
CA GLN A 171 17.85 -1.21 1.64
C GLN A 171 16.45 -0.91 1.13
N ALA A 172 16.16 0.39 1.02
CA ALA A 172 14.96 0.94 0.41
C ALA A 172 13.65 0.51 1.09
N ILE A 173 13.31 1.14 2.22
CA ILE A 173 12.00 0.94 2.82
C ILE A 173 10.92 1.52 1.91
N HIS A 174 10.07 0.67 1.34
CA HIS A 174 8.98 1.07 0.45
C HIS A 174 7.63 0.94 1.13
N GLY A 175 6.95 -0.20 1.00
CA GLY A 175 5.65 -0.45 1.62
C GLY A 175 5.70 -0.23 3.13
N LEU A 176 4.79 0.59 3.66
CA LEU A 176 4.61 0.76 5.10
C LEU A 176 3.12 0.79 5.43
N ARG A 177 2.72 0.01 6.42
CA ARG A 177 1.37 0.01 7.02
C ARG A 177 1.46 -0.27 8.50
N LEU A 178 0.32 -0.18 9.17
CA LEU A 178 0.22 -0.29 10.62
C LEU A 178 -0.63 -1.48 11.00
N GLN A 179 -0.26 -2.12 12.10
CA GLN A 179 -1.17 -3.01 12.80
C GLN A 179 -2.45 -2.24 13.18
N LYS A 180 -3.61 -2.83 12.87
CA LYS A 180 -4.91 -2.18 13.06
C LYS A 180 -5.57 -2.54 14.39
N VAL A 181 -5.38 -3.77 14.85
CA VAL A 181 -6.04 -4.38 16.02
C VAL A 181 -5.00 -5.13 16.87
N PRO A 182 -5.10 -5.11 18.21
CA PRO A 182 -6.04 -4.30 19.01
C PRO A 182 -5.70 -2.80 18.98
N TYR A 183 -4.47 -2.46 18.66
CA TYR A 183 -3.98 -1.10 18.41
C TYR A 183 -2.72 -1.18 17.54
N THR A 184 -2.20 -0.05 17.08
CA THR A 184 -0.90 0.01 16.40
C THR A 184 0.23 -0.24 17.39
N LYS A 185 0.48 -1.53 17.69
CA LYS A 185 1.70 -1.97 18.39
C LYS A 185 2.90 -1.92 17.46
N TYR A 186 2.73 -2.41 16.23
CA TYR A 186 3.78 -2.39 15.20
C TYR A 186 3.46 -1.50 14.01
N VAL A 187 4.51 -0.84 13.53
CA VAL A 187 4.65 -0.35 12.16
C VAL A 187 5.32 -1.44 11.35
N PHE A 188 4.69 -1.86 10.25
CA PHE A 188 5.21 -2.86 9.34
C PHE A 188 5.80 -2.19 8.11
N ALA A 189 7.02 -2.57 7.74
CA ALA A 189 7.76 -1.92 6.68
C ALA A 189 8.52 -2.93 5.81
N ASN A 190 8.35 -2.84 4.49
CA ASN A 190 9.03 -3.67 3.50
C ASN A 190 10.35 -3.00 3.08
N ALA A 191 11.45 -3.76 3.11
CA ALA A 191 12.65 -3.38 2.37
C ALA A 191 12.58 -3.97 0.95
N GLU A 192 12.67 -3.11 -0.06
CA GLU A 192 12.37 -3.49 -1.44
C GLU A 192 13.52 -4.18 -2.16
N PHE A 193 14.76 -3.84 -1.82
CA PHE A 193 15.93 -4.30 -2.56
C PHE A 193 16.63 -5.44 -1.81
N PRO A 194 16.72 -6.64 -2.43
CA PRO A 194 17.59 -7.69 -1.93
C PRO A 194 19.05 -7.25 -1.96
N ILE A 195 19.79 -7.55 -0.90
CA ILE A 195 21.22 -7.24 -0.77
C ILE A 195 22.00 -8.45 -0.24
N PRO A 196 23.32 -8.51 -0.41
CA PRO A 196 24.13 -9.50 0.29
C PRO A 196 24.12 -9.24 1.78
N GLN A 197 24.34 -10.29 2.58
CA GLN A 197 24.39 -10.21 4.03
C GLN A 197 25.53 -11.11 4.53
N VAL A 198 26.58 -10.58 5.13
CA VAL A 198 26.87 -9.16 5.44
C VAL A 198 27.29 -8.38 4.19
N ASN A 199 26.74 -7.19 3.96
CA ASN A 199 27.05 -6.36 2.78
C ASN A 199 28.38 -5.58 2.91
N ASP A 200 29.52 -6.27 2.87
CA ASP A 200 30.86 -5.68 3.01
C ASP A 200 31.68 -5.62 1.72
N GLY A 201 31.03 -5.86 0.58
CA GLY A 201 31.63 -5.77 -0.75
C GLY A 201 32.26 -7.06 -1.27
N ARG A 202 32.26 -8.16 -0.50
CA ARG A 202 32.83 -9.45 -0.95
C ARG A 202 31.89 -10.26 -1.86
N ASP A 203 30.59 -10.17 -1.63
CA ASP A 203 29.57 -10.99 -2.32
C ASP A 203 28.77 -10.21 -3.39
N LEU A 204 29.37 -9.15 -3.96
CA LEU A 204 28.68 -8.29 -4.93
C LEU A 204 28.32 -8.98 -6.26
N GLU A 205 29.01 -10.07 -6.59
CA GLU A 205 28.83 -10.80 -7.85
C GLU A 205 27.93 -12.05 -7.69
N HIS A 206 27.27 -12.22 -6.54
CA HIS A 206 26.44 -13.37 -6.19
C HIS A 206 24.99 -13.00 -5.83
N PRO A 207 24.24 -12.34 -6.75
CA PRO A 207 22.88 -11.87 -6.49
C PRO A 207 21.87 -12.98 -6.15
N GLU A 208 22.15 -14.23 -6.52
CA GLU A 208 21.36 -15.41 -6.13
C GLU A 208 21.26 -15.60 -4.61
N ASN A 209 22.29 -15.14 -3.89
CA ASN A 209 22.38 -15.22 -2.43
C ASN A 209 21.73 -14.02 -1.74
N TYR A 210 21.28 -13.01 -2.50
CA TYR A 210 20.69 -11.83 -1.90
C TYR A 210 19.33 -12.16 -1.33
N TYR A 211 19.02 -11.46 -0.24
CA TYR A 211 17.71 -11.47 0.36
C TYR A 211 17.39 -10.09 0.92
N THR A 212 16.10 -9.89 1.13
CA THR A 212 15.58 -8.73 1.83
C THR A 212 14.86 -9.18 3.10
N MET A 213 14.41 -8.22 3.90
CA MET A 213 13.67 -8.49 5.13
C MET A 213 12.42 -7.64 5.24
N PHE A 214 11.38 -8.26 5.79
CA PHE A 214 10.22 -7.59 6.35
C PHE A 214 10.55 -7.10 7.76
N ASN A 215 10.07 -5.91 8.13
CA ASN A 215 10.50 -5.23 9.35
C ASN A 215 9.29 -4.85 10.19
N ALA A 216 9.33 -5.18 11.48
CA ALA A 216 8.41 -4.64 12.47
C ALA A 216 9.13 -3.64 13.38
N ILE A 217 8.56 -2.45 13.51
CA ILE A 217 9.04 -1.39 14.38
C ILE A 217 7.99 -1.20 15.48
N ASP A 218 8.41 -1.20 16.75
CA ASP A 218 7.54 -0.84 17.86
C ASP A 218 7.10 0.63 17.71
N ALA A 219 5.80 0.86 17.63
CA ALA A 219 5.24 2.17 17.30
C ALA A 219 5.46 3.23 18.39
N GLU A 220 5.63 2.80 19.64
CA GLU A 220 5.80 3.67 20.80
C GLU A 220 7.28 4.00 21.05
N THR A 221 8.16 3.00 21.01
CA THR A 221 9.61 3.21 21.20
C THR A 221 10.32 3.69 19.94
N MET A 222 9.76 3.37 18.76
CA MET A 222 10.38 3.52 17.45
C MET A 222 11.65 2.66 17.24
N GLU A 223 11.82 1.61 18.04
CA GLU A 223 12.89 0.62 17.87
C GLU A 223 12.43 -0.53 16.96
N VAL A 224 13.36 -1.11 16.19
CA VAL A 224 13.06 -2.28 15.37
C VAL A 224 12.88 -3.48 16.28
N ALA A 225 11.68 -4.04 16.31
CA ALA A 225 11.31 -5.13 17.22
C ALA A 225 11.84 -6.48 16.72
N TRP A 226 11.71 -6.74 15.41
CA TRP A 226 12.18 -7.96 14.75
C TRP A 226 12.17 -7.78 13.22
N GLN A 227 12.93 -8.63 12.53
CA GLN A 227 13.00 -8.72 11.08
C GLN A 227 12.75 -10.16 10.63
N VAL A 228 12.16 -10.34 9.44
CA VAL A 228 11.91 -11.65 8.84
C VAL A 228 12.53 -11.69 7.45
N ILE A 229 13.51 -12.57 7.24
CA ILE A 229 14.10 -12.87 5.93
C ILE A 229 13.04 -13.52 5.06
N VAL A 230 12.97 -13.13 3.78
CA VAL A 230 12.03 -13.70 2.82
C VAL A 230 12.70 -14.13 1.53
N ASP A 231 12.04 -15.02 0.79
CA ASP A 231 12.35 -15.21 -0.62
C ASP A 231 11.84 -14.04 -1.46
N GLY A 232 12.47 -13.82 -2.63
CA GLY A 232 12.14 -12.73 -3.54
C GLY A 232 12.40 -11.36 -2.94
N ASN A 233 11.56 -10.38 -3.29
CA ASN A 233 11.60 -9.04 -2.75
C ASN A 233 10.26 -8.64 -2.11
N LEU A 234 10.12 -7.39 -1.66
CA LEU A 234 8.91 -6.88 -1.00
C LEU A 234 8.49 -5.52 -1.55
N ASP A 235 7.23 -5.37 -1.91
CA ASP A 235 6.65 -4.15 -2.48
C ASP A 235 5.77 -3.42 -1.46
N ASN A 236 4.44 -3.53 -1.55
CA ASN A 236 3.50 -2.98 -0.56
C ASN A 236 3.15 -4.01 0.52
N THR A 237 2.64 -3.53 1.66
CA THR A 237 2.22 -4.34 2.80
C THR A 237 0.91 -3.80 3.39
N ASP A 238 0.11 -4.65 4.03
CA ASP A 238 -1.03 -4.28 4.86
C ASP A 238 -1.36 -5.38 5.88
N ALA A 239 -2.03 -5.01 6.96
CA ALA A 239 -2.35 -5.90 8.09
C ALA A 239 -3.84 -6.24 8.15
N ASP A 240 -4.20 -7.34 8.82
CA ASP A 240 -5.60 -7.71 9.03
C ASP A 240 -6.27 -6.87 10.14
N TYR A 241 -7.50 -7.25 10.49
CA TYR A 241 -8.27 -6.67 11.60
C TYR A 241 -8.33 -7.59 12.83
N THR A 242 -7.34 -8.48 13.01
CA THR A 242 -7.22 -9.33 14.21
C THR A 242 -5.91 -9.06 14.97
N GLY A 243 -4.90 -8.54 14.27
CA GLY A 243 -3.54 -8.38 14.78
C GLY A 243 -2.63 -9.56 14.47
N ARG A 244 -3.17 -10.67 13.95
CA ARG A 244 -2.41 -11.90 13.71
C ARG A 244 -1.69 -11.91 12.37
N PHE A 245 -2.36 -11.52 11.28
CA PHE A 245 -1.77 -11.62 9.95
C PHE A 245 -1.39 -10.26 9.37
N VAL A 246 -0.21 -10.21 8.79
CA VAL A 246 0.24 -9.15 7.88
C VAL A 246 0.69 -9.80 6.58
N ALA A 247 0.58 -9.09 5.47
CA ALA A 247 0.98 -9.62 4.18
C ALA A 247 1.74 -8.56 3.37
N SER A 248 2.51 -9.02 2.39
CA SER A 248 3.28 -8.17 1.47
C SER A 248 3.27 -8.75 0.06
N THR A 249 3.17 -7.88 -0.94
CA THR A 249 3.38 -8.25 -2.35
C THR A 249 4.87 -8.40 -2.65
N CYS A 250 5.20 -9.29 -3.58
CA CYS A 250 6.53 -9.46 -4.15
C CYS A 250 6.40 -9.32 -5.67
N TYR A 251 7.28 -8.53 -6.29
CA TYR A 251 7.30 -8.39 -7.75
C TYR A 251 8.52 -9.04 -8.40
N ASN A 252 9.51 -9.47 -7.62
CA ASN A 252 10.76 -10.02 -8.11
C ASN A 252 11.03 -11.36 -7.41
N SER A 253 10.10 -12.30 -7.57
CA SER A 253 10.24 -13.66 -7.06
C SER A 253 11.47 -14.38 -7.64
N GLU A 254 11.91 -13.96 -8.82
CA GLU A 254 13.03 -14.51 -9.58
C GLU A 254 14.39 -14.07 -9.08
N LYS A 255 14.44 -13.08 -8.17
CA LYS A 255 15.69 -12.40 -7.75
C LYS A 255 16.46 -11.83 -8.95
N GLY A 256 15.74 -11.34 -9.95
CA GLY A 256 16.31 -10.73 -11.15
C GLY A 256 17.01 -9.41 -10.84
N MET A 257 18.18 -9.20 -11.44
CA MET A 257 18.95 -7.94 -11.36
C MET A 257 18.70 -7.01 -12.54
N THR A 258 17.95 -7.47 -13.54
CA THR A 258 17.50 -6.66 -14.68
C THR A 258 15.98 -6.62 -14.74
N LEU A 259 15.44 -5.60 -15.40
CA LEU A 259 13.99 -5.48 -15.62
C LEU A 259 13.42 -6.75 -16.28
N ALA A 260 14.09 -7.25 -17.32
CA ALA A 260 13.64 -8.44 -18.05
C ALA A 260 13.62 -9.68 -17.15
N ASP A 261 14.64 -9.85 -16.29
CA ASP A 261 14.71 -10.99 -15.37
C ASP A 261 13.63 -10.95 -14.30
N SER A 262 13.29 -9.76 -13.82
CA SER A 262 12.25 -9.53 -12.81
C SER A 262 10.82 -9.68 -13.34
N MET A 263 10.62 -9.98 -14.62
CA MET A 263 9.30 -10.11 -15.25
C MET A 263 9.09 -11.48 -15.91
N ARG A 264 9.92 -12.48 -15.57
CA ARG A 264 9.89 -13.80 -16.22
C ARG A 264 8.82 -14.70 -15.65
N ALA A 265 8.58 -14.63 -14.36
CA ALA A 265 7.56 -15.42 -13.68
C ALA A 265 6.17 -14.92 -14.09
N GLU A 266 5.28 -15.85 -14.45
CA GLU A 266 3.87 -15.51 -14.71
C GLU A 266 3.10 -15.19 -13.42
N ARG A 267 3.62 -15.68 -12.29
CA ARG A 267 3.13 -15.39 -10.95
C ARG A 267 4.32 -15.22 -10.02
N ASP A 268 4.34 -14.10 -9.35
CA ASP A 268 5.09 -13.92 -8.11
C ASP A 268 4.21 -14.40 -6.96
N TRP A 269 4.22 -13.69 -5.83
CA TRP A 269 3.38 -14.02 -4.69
C TRP A 269 3.00 -12.81 -3.84
N VAL A 270 2.02 -13.06 -2.98
CA VAL A 270 1.88 -12.38 -1.70
C VAL A 270 2.47 -13.30 -0.63
N VAL A 271 3.41 -12.78 0.15
CA VAL A 271 3.89 -13.45 1.36
C VAL A 271 3.02 -12.99 2.53
N VAL A 272 2.55 -13.94 3.34
CA VAL A 272 1.77 -13.72 4.56
C VAL A 272 2.63 -14.11 5.74
N TYR A 273 2.58 -13.32 6.82
CA TYR A 273 3.33 -13.52 8.06
C TYR A 273 2.35 -13.77 9.21
N ASP A 274 2.64 -14.77 10.05
CA ASP A 274 1.93 -14.99 11.31
C ASP A 274 2.67 -14.26 12.45
N VAL A 275 2.15 -13.11 12.85
CA VAL A 275 2.75 -12.22 13.86
C VAL A 275 2.84 -12.91 15.21
N GLU A 276 1.83 -13.69 15.60
CA GLU A 276 1.84 -14.41 16.87
C GLU A 276 2.94 -15.48 16.89
N ALA A 277 3.13 -16.20 15.78
CA ALA A 277 4.20 -17.18 15.65
C ALA A 277 5.60 -16.52 15.70
N ILE A 278 5.75 -15.37 15.07
CA ILE A 278 6.99 -14.58 15.08
C ILE A 278 7.30 -14.09 16.50
N GLU A 279 6.33 -13.49 17.19
CA GLU A 279 6.49 -13.04 18.58
C GLU A 279 6.88 -14.20 19.50
N ALA A 280 6.22 -15.36 19.36
CA ALA A 280 6.54 -16.54 20.14
C ALA A 280 7.95 -17.08 19.85
N ALA A 281 8.42 -17.00 18.61
CA ALA A 281 9.79 -17.38 18.25
C ALA A 281 10.82 -16.40 18.86
N VAL A 282 10.55 -15.10 18.81
CA VAL A 282 11.39 -14.07 19.45
C VAL A 282 11.47 -14.29 20.97
N GLU A 283 10.34 -14.51 21.64
CA GLU A 283 10.30 -14.75 23.09
C GLU A 283 11.09 -16.00 23.50
N LYS A 284 11.10 -17.04 22.65
CA LYS A 284 11.87 -18.27 22.87
C LYS A 284 13.35 -18.16 22.48
N GLY A 285 13.81 -17.01 21.99
CA GLY A 285 15.17 -16.83 21.52
C GLY A 285 15.48 -17.56 20.22
N GLN A 286 14.46 -17.85 19.39
CA GLN A 286 14.58 -18.57 18.12
C GLN A 286 14.82 -17.59 16.97
N PHE A 287 15.92 -16.85 17.06
CA PHE A 287 16.35 -15.87 16.07
C PHE A 287 17.87 -15.81 16.01
N GLU A 288 18.39 -15.17 14.97
CA GLU A 288 19.78 -14.75 14.88
C GLU A 288 19.91 -13.23 14.88
N THR A 289 21.13 -12.74 15.00
CA THR A 289 21.46 -11.32 14.84
C THR A 289 22.44 -11.17 13.68
N LEU A 290 22.29 -10.14 12.86
CA LEU A 290 23.17 -9.88 11.72
C LEU A 290 24.15 -8.74 12.03
N GLY A 291 25.43 -9.03 11.84
CA GLY A 291 26.52 -8.07 12.13
C GLY A 291 26.50 -7.60 13.58
N ASP A 292 26.61 -6.27 13.77
CA ASP A 292 26.59 -5.63 15.09
C ASP A 292 25.16 -5.25 15.54
N SER A 293 24.13 -5.50 14.72
CA SER A 293 22.75 -5.16 15.06
C SER A 293 22.18 -6.16 16.07
N PRO A 294 21.64 -5.72 17.22
CA PRO A 294 21.01 -6.62 18.18
C PRO A 294 19.58 -7.03 17.78
N VAL A 295 19.09 -6.59 16.63
CA VAL A 295 17.71 -6.83 16.18
C VAL A 295 17.52 -8.32 15.92
N PRO A 296 16.47 -8.96 16.49
CA PRO A 296 16.11 -10.33 16.17
C PRO A 296 15.78 -10.50 14.69
N VAL A 297 16.46 -11.42 14.02
CA VAL A 297 16.23 -11.80 12.62
C VAL A 297 15.76 -13.25 12.56
N LEU A 298 14.62 -13.47 11.93
CA LEU A 298 14.00 -14.78 11.76
C LEU A 298 14.02 -15.20 10.29
N ASP A 299 14.12 -16.50 10.04
CA ASP A 299 14.03 -17.06 8.68
C ASP A 299 12.58 -17.34 8.29
N GLY A 300 12.03 -16.50 7.42
CA GLY A 300 10.70 -16.62 6.83
C GLY A 300 10.74 -16.98 5.35
N ARG A 301 11.84 -17.55 4.84
CA ARG A 301 11.89 -18.13 3.49
C ARG A 301 10.89 -19.29 3.35
N LYS A 302 10.69 -19.78 2.13
CA LYS A 302 9.80 -20.92 1.87
C LYS A 302 10.11 -22.08 2.83
N ASP A 303 9.06 -22.83 3.18
CA ASP A 303 9.06 -23.90 4.18
C ASP A 303 9.13 -23.45 5.66
N SER A 304 9.28 -22.15 5.92
CA SER A 304 9.19 -21.62 7.29
C SER A 304 7.76 -21.72 7.85
N PRO A 305 7.57 -22.06 9.14
CA PRO A 305 6.25 -21.98 9.78
C PRO A 305 5.78 -20.53 9.99
N LEU A 306 6.67 -19.55 9.85
CA LEU A 306 6.38 -18.14 10.10
C LEU A 306 5.69 -17.45 8.93
N THR A 307 5.80 -18.02 7.73
CA THR A 307 5.34 -17.40 6.49
C THR A 307 4.62 -18.37 5.56
N ARG A 308 3.75 -17.84 4.70
CA ARG A 308 3.11 -18.57 3.60
C ARG A 308 3.15 -17.74 2.32
N TYR A 309 3.43 -18.38 1.19
CA TYR A 309 3.63 -17.73 -0.10
C TYR A 309 2.47 -18.07 -1.05
N ILE A 310 1.57 -17.12 -1.28
CA ILE A 310 0.36 -17.28 -2.11
C ILE A 310 0.68 -16.79 -3.53
N PRO A 311 0.69 -17.65 -4.57
CA PRO A 311 1.03 -17.22 -5.92
C PRO A 311 0.03 -16.19 -6.48
N VAL A 312 0.52 -15.08 -7.03
CA VAL A 312 -0.29 -13.96 -7.55
C VAL A 312 0.30 -13.43 -8.88
N PRO A 313 -0.51 -13.26 -9.95
CA PRO A 313 -0.08 -12.66 -11.21
C PRO A 313 -0.17 -11.12 -11.16
N LYS A 314 0.67 -10.36 -11.85
CA LYS A 314 2.06 -10.63 -12.26
C LYS A 314 2.86 -9.38 -11.91
N ASN A 315 3.95 -9.53 -11.19
CA ASN A 315 4.65 -8.43 -10.52
C ASN A 315 3.70 -7.56 -9.67
N PRO A 316 2.86 -8.17 -8.81
CA PRO A 316 1.81 -7.46 -8.10
C PRO A 316 2.37 -6.29 -7.27
N HIS A 317 1.59 -5.21 -7.20
CA HIS A 317 2.01 -3.95 -6.58
C HIS A 317 1.28 -3.70 -5.27
N GLY A 318 0.12 -3.02 -5.30
CA GLY A 318 -0.63 -2.69 -4.10
C GLY A 318 -1.16 -3.93 -3.38
N LEU A 319 -1.16 -3.86 -2.06
CA LEU A 319 -1.82 -4.81 -1.17
C LEU A 319 -2.74 -4.03 -0.22
N ASN A 320 -4.02 -4.38 -0.21
CA ASN A 320 -5.03 -3.58 0.48
C ASN A 320 -6.02 -4.48 1.23
N SER A 321 -6.26 -4.18 2.51
CA SER A 321 -7.20 -4.93 3.34
C SER A 321 -8.59 -4.31 3.27
N SER A 322 -9.61 -5.12 3.00
CA SER A 322 -11.00 -4.66 2.99
C SER A 322 -11.42 -4.19 4.39
N PRO A 323 -12.27 -3.15 4.51
CA PRO A 323 -12.64 -2.57 5.80
C PRO A 323 -13.55 -3.47 6.64
N ASP A 324 -14.11 -4.53 6.08
CA ASP A 324 -14.84 -5.58 6.81
C ASP A 324 -13.90 -6.68 7.35
N GLY A 325 -12.59 -6.56 7.14
CA GLY A 325 -11.56 -7.46 7.66
C GLY A 325 -11.52 -8.84 7.01
N LYS A 326 -12.23 -9.06 5.91
CA LYS A 326 -12.36 -10.38 5.29
C LYS A 326 -11.30 -10.68 4.23
N TYR A 327 -10.76 -9.66 3.57
CA TYR A 327 -9.96 -9.87 2.37
C TYR A 327 -8.68 -9.03 2.37
N PHE A 328 -7.58 -9.66 1.93
CA PHE A 328 -6.47 -8.94 1.32
C PHE A 328 -6.67 -8.92 -0.19
N ILE A 329 -6.47 -7.76 -0.83
CA ILE A 329 -6.55 -7.59 -2.29
C ILE A 329 -5.18 -7.21 -2.81
N ALA A 330 -4.59 -8.07 -3.63
CA ALA A 330 -3.32 -7.83 -4.31
C ALA A 330 -3.58 -7.38 -5.76
N ASN A 331 -2.94 -6.29 -6.17
CA ASN A 331 -3.20 -5.64 -7.45
C ASN A 331 -2.18 -6.11 -8.49
N GLY A 332 -2.66 -6.68 -9.59
CA GLY A 332 -1.85 -7.52 -10.48
C GLY A 332 -0.85 -6.80 -11.38
N LYS A 333 -0.78 -5.46 -11.39
CA LYS A 333 0.12 -4.62 -12.21
C LYS A 333 0.23 -5.05 -13.67
N LEU A 334 1.13 -5.99 -13.99
CA LEU A 334 1.31 -6.48 -15.36
C LEU A 334 0.21 -7.45 -15.78
N SER A 335 -0.42 -8.12 -14.81
CA SER A 335 -1.68 -8.82 -15.03
C SER A 335 -2.84 -7.83 -14.94
N PRO A 336 -3.84 -7.90 -15.84
CA PRO A 336 -5.02 -7.02 -15.81
C PRO A 336 -6.04 -7.41 -14.72
N THR A 337 -5.59 -8.06 -13.64
CA THR A 337 -6.44 -8.65 -12.60
C THR A 337 -6.10 -8.13 -11.21
N VAL A 338 -7.00 -8.35 -10.25
CA VAL A 338 -6.69 -8.29 -8.82
C VAL A 338 -6.91 -9.68 -8.21
N SER A 339 -6.09 -10.10 -7.26
CA SER A 339 -6.28 -11.36 -6.52
C SER A 339 -6.89 -11.08 -5.15
N ILE A 340 -8.03 -11.68 -4.84
CA ILE A 340 -8.75 -11.52 -3.57
C ILE A 340 -8.48 -12.74 -2.69
N ILE A 341 -7.71 -12.53 -1.62
CA ILE A 341 -7.30 -13.55 -0.64
C ILE A 341 -8.22 -13.45 0.57
N ALA A 342 -8.86 -14.55 0.95
CA ALA A 342 -9.71 -14.61 2.13
C ALA A 342 -8.88 -14.80 3.41
N ILE A 343 -8.97 -13.85 4.33
CA ILE A 343 -8.20 -13.83 5.58
C ILE A 343 -8.61 -14.96 6.52
N ASP A 344 -9.90 -15.35 6.51
CA ASP A 344 -10.44 -16.45 7.31
C ASP A 344 -9.86 -17.83 6.96
N LYS A 345 -9.28 -17.97 5.76
CA LYS A 345 -8.59 -19.20 5.31
C LYS A 345 -7.13 -19.25 5.74
N LEU A 346 -6.54 -18.15 6.20
CA LEU A 346 -5.12 -18.12 6.55
C LEU A 346 -4.77 -19.08 7.70
N PRO A 347 -5.58 -19.24 8.77
CA PRO A 347 -5.29 -20.25 9.80
C PRO A 347 -5.17 -21.67 9.23
N ALA A 348 -6.06 -22.06 8.32
CA ALA A 348 -6.00 -23.37 7.64
C ALA A 348 -4.77 -23.49 6.74
N LEU A 349 -4.40 -22.40 6.05
CA LEU A 349 -3.18 -22.35 5.23
C LEU A 349 -1.91 -22.52 6.07
N PHE A 350 -1.83 -21.89 7.23
CA PHE A 350 -0.69 -22.04 8.16
C PHE A 350 -0.68 -23.39 8.88
N ALA A 351 -1.83 -24.07 8.96
CA ALA A 351 -1.95 -25.44 9.46
C ALA A 351 -1.71 -26.51 8.37
N ASP A 352 -1.36 -26.09 7.15
CA ASP A 352 -1.15 -26.95 5.99
C ASP A 352 -2.39 -27.81 5.62
N GLU A 353 -3.59 -27.31 5.94
CA GLU A 353 -4.87 -27.96 5.63
C GLU A 353 -5.38 -27.62 4.22
N ILE A 354 -4.86 -26.54 3.62
CA ILE A 354 -5.17 -26.09 2.26
C ILE A 354 -3.91 -25.64 1.52
N GLU A 355 -3.92 -25.68 0.19
CA GLU A 355 -2.82 -25.17 -0.62
C GLU A 355 -2.85 -23.63 -0.67
N PRO A 356 -1.71 -22.94 -0.90
CA PRO A 356 -1.67 -21.48 -0.91
C PRO A 356 -2.67 -20.80 -1.86
N ARG A 357 -2.96 -21.40 -3.03
CA ARG A 357 -3.95 -20.83 -3.96
C ARG A 357 -5.39 -21.03 -3.52
N ASP A 358 -5.68 -21.95 -2.62
CA ASP A 358 -7.04 -22.18 -2.12
C ASP A 358 -7.54 -21.02 -1.24
N SER A 359 -6.64 -20.14 -0.76
CA SER A 359 -7.00 -18.90 -0.07
C SER A 359 -7.52 -17.82 -1.02
N VAL A 360 -7.22 -17.91 -2.33
CA VAL A 360 -7.68 -16.95 -3.34
C VAL A 360 -9.12 -17.29 -3.75
N VAL A 361 -10.06 -16.43 -3.37
CA VAL A 361 -11.50 -16.64 -3.57
C VAL A 361 -12.05 -15.99 -4.84
N ALA A 362 -11.32 -15.03 -5.41
CA ALA A 362 -11.64 -14.43 -6.69
C ALA A 362 -10.39 -13.81 -7.33
N GLU A 363 -10.36 -13.76 -8.66
CA GLU A 363 -9.30 -13.09 -9.44
C GLU A 363 -9.92 -12.36 -10.65
N PRO A 364 -10.74 -11.30 -10.44
CA PRO A 364 -11.43 -10.63 -11.53
C PRO A 364 -10.46 -9.85 -12.43
N GLU A 365 -10.70 -9.90 -13.73
CA GLU A 365 -10.10 -9.00 -14.72
C GLU A 365 -10.83 -7.65 -14.68
N LEU A 366 -10.05 -6.56 -14.59
CA LEU A 366 -10.58 -5.21 -14.41
C LEU A 366 -10.15 -4.24 -15.52
N GLY A 367 -8.93 -4.41 -16.06
CA GLY A 367 -8.36 -3.53 -17.07
C GLY A 367 -6.84 -3.46 -16.97
N LEU A 368 -6.22 -2.60 -17.77
CA LEU A 368 -4.76 -2.55 -17.92
C LEU A 368 -4.11 -1.76 -16.77
N GLY A 369 -3.19 -2.44 -16.07
CA GLY A 369 -2.34 -1.82 -15.05
C GLY A 369 -2.98 -1.62 -13.67
N PRO A 370 -3.68 -2.60 -13.06
CA PRO A 370 -4.22 -2.45 -11.71
C PRO A 370 -3.09 -2.24 -10.68
N LEU A 371 -3.05 -1.10 -9.99
CA LEU A 371 -1.96 -0.76 -9.04
C LEU A 371 -2.36 -0.76 -7.57
N HIS A 372 -3.47 -0.12 -7.21
CA HIS A 372 -3.93 -0.02 -5.81
C HIS A 372 -5.45 -0.09 -5.73
N THR A 373 -5.97 -0.61 -4.63
CA THR A 373 -7.41 -0.68 -4.34
C THR A 373 -7.75 0.07 -3.06
N THR A 374 -8.84 0.85 -3.07
CA THR A 374 -9.48 1.39 -1.85
C THR A 374 -10.96 1.00 -1.78
N PHE A 375 -11.65 1.35 -0.69
CA PHE A 375 -12.99 0.84 -0.37
C PHE A 375 -13.91 1.92 0.19
N ASP A 376 -15.22 1.79 -0.01
CA ASP A 376 -16.24 2.75 0.45
C ASP A 376 -17.00 2.34 1.73
N GLY A 377 -16.75 1.15 2.26
CA GLY A 377 -17.49 0.60 3.40
C GLY A 377 -18.92 0.13 3.09
N ARG A 378 -19.33 0.14 1.81
CA ARG A 378 -20.63 -0.36 1.32
C ARG A 378 -20.49 -1.67 0.54
N GLY A 379 -19.30 -2.24 0.52
CA GLY A 379 -18.95 -3.48 -0.19
C GLY A 379 -18.37 -3.27 -1.59
N PHE A 380 -18.06 -2.02 -1.99
CA PHE A 380 -17.39 -1.74 -3.26
C PHE A 380 -15.90 -1.46 -3.05
N ALA A 381 -15.12 -1.88 -4.05
CA ALA A 381 -13.70 -1.64 -4.18
C ALA A 381 -13.45 -0.72 -5.39
N TYR A 382 -12.40 0.10 -5.33
CA TYR A 382 -12.04 1.11 -6.32
C TYR A 382 -10.56 0.96 -6.69
N PRO A 383 -10.23 0.03 -7.60
CA PRO A 383 -8.87 -0.18 -8.06
C PRO A 383 -8.47 0.84 -9.13
N THR A 384 -7.23 1.32 -9.05
CA THR A 384 -6.63 2.21 -10.05
C THR A 384 -6.09 1.40 -11.22
N LEU A 385 -6.43 1.79 -12.45
CA LEU A 385 -5.93 1.21 -13.69
C LEU A 385 -4.94 2.20 -14.33
N PHE A 386 -3.64 1.96 -14.13
CA PHE A 386 -2.57 2.88 -14.51
C PHE A 386 -2.46 3.09 -16.02
N ILE A 387 -2.53 2.01 -16.80
CA ILE A 387 -2.37 2.09 -18.26
C ILE A 387 -3.65 2.63 -18.90
N ASP A 388 -4.82 2.21 -18.42
CA ASP A 388 -6.10 2.72 -18.90
C ASP A 388 -6.40 4.14 -18.40
N SER A 389 -5.70 4.61 -17.36
CA SER A 389 -5.94 5.88 -16.69
C SER A 389 -7.38 6.00 -16.15
N GLN A 390 -7.80 4.98 -15.39
CA GLN A 390 -9.17 4.80 -14.91
C GLN A 390 -9.22 4.32 -13.45
N VAL A 391 -10.43 4.36 -12.88
CA VAL A 391 -10.80 3.63 -11.65
C VAL A 391 -11.91 2.66 -12.06
N ALA A 392 -11.74 1.37 -11.77
CA ALA A 392 -12.68 0.33 -12.19
C ALA A 392 -13.86 0.16 -11.23
#